data_AF-A0A1A9WJ03-F1
#
_entry.id   AF-A0A1A9WJ03-F1
#
_cell.length_a   1.000
_cell.length_b   1.000
_cell.length_c   1.000
_cell.angle_alpha   90.00
_cell.angle_beta   90.00
_cell.angle_gamma   90.00
#
_symmetry.space_group_name_H-M   'P 1'
#
loop_
_entity.id
_entity.type
_entity.pdbx_description
1 polymer ?
#
loop_
_entity_poly.entity_id
_entity_poly.type
_entity_poly.pdbx_seq_one_letter_code
_entity_poly.pdbx_strand_id
1 'polypeptide(L)'
;MKSRLRNSGYSRDSSSEEEFQLKYRQMLGSSKVDSFVTRSCASSGYWLSGLIPLALASAFCSSRFTTYQTQCDLPQNYNILTILAIGMFLASLSFFIYLSKKDWDRSWKIILTLIPIPLTTFMIKFIVLTSWLHAWSLSTIAIIIYQGFYIKILLGFPSSFTFGEACILVQSLILFLFNALMKLYDVIFKGETMIIKDFDRLNLIVMTALLWLVVVCLLLSVCSWLHQIFCVYSLICALAISATCLPLANMPLPIITVWKFMFKDITRLYVTFFYAVLLSVAVCAVAWQLQKSQMASTSIRKIFHILLVLVYMPGILYQCSLLYLAIGVAFALMVIIELLRVLNVPPLGEVLRNAFKCFADEKDAGLIALTPFCLLIGCSLPLWLRPCPCIISGTGTPSSNIQFLSLMAGVLTIGFGDTAASVLGSKYGRIKWKNGSRTLEGSLAFIIATFIPILILNSFSFITLTIPQWFVVTMAVIVSALVEAHTDQIDNLVLPLIFYIIVSSIG
;
A
#
# COMPACT_ATOMS: atom_id res chain seq x y z
N MET A 1 -47.11 39.71 29.13
CA MET A 1 -46.22 40.55 28.30
C MET A 1 -44.78 40.34 28.76
N LYS A 2 -43.95 39.69 27.92
CA LYS A 2 -42.48 39.52 27.85
C LYS A 2 -41.56 39.78 29.09
N SER A 3 -40.75 38.78 29.45
CA SER A 3 -39.29 38.65 29.17
C SER A 3 -38.68 37.51 30.01
N ARG A 4 -38.25 36.37 29.42
CA ARG A 4 -36.91 36.01 28.91
C ARG A 4 -35.74 36.30 29.85
N LEU A 5 -35.21 35.25 30.50
CA LEU A 5 -33.78 34.98 30.60
C LEU A 5 -33.55 33.45 30.42
N ARG A 6 -32.74 33.13 29.40
CA ARG A 6 -32.35 31.78 28.96
C ARG A 6 -31.19 31.30 29.85
N ASN A 7 -31.33 30.11 30.43
CA ASN A 7 -30.19 29.26 30.78
C ASN A 7 -29.59 28.72 29.49
N SER A 8 -28.31 29.02 29.22
CA SER A 8 -27.49 28.29 28.24
C SER A 8 -26.55 27.35 29.00
N GLY A 9 -27.06 26.18 29.39
CA GLY A 9 -26.23 25.04 29.72
C GLY A 9 -25.78 24.38 28.43
N TYR A 10 -24.53 24.59 28.03
CA TYR A 10 -23.89 23.86 26.95
C TYR A 10 -23.45 22.50 27.51
N SER A 11 -24.36 21.52 27.51
CA SER A 11 -24.00 20.12 27.75
C SER A 11 -23.17 19.64 26.56
N ARG A 12 -21.87 19.44 26.78
CA ARG A 12 -20.97 18.71 25.87
C ARG A 12 -21.56 17.32 25.61
N ASP A 13 -21.48 16.87 24.36
CA ASP A 13 -21.87 15.52 23.87
C ASP A 13 -21.06 14.38 24.50
N SER A 14 -21.05 14.27 25.83
CA SER A 14 -20.57 13.07 26.54
C SER A 14 -21.41 11.85 26.19
N SER A 15 -22.66 12.04 25.73
CA SER A 15 -23.55 10.96 25.34
C SER A 15 -23.09 10.21 24.10
N SER A 16 -22.46 10.85 23.11
CA SER A 16 -22.03 10.15 21.88
C SER A 16 -20.76 9.32 22.08
N GLU A 17 -19.85 9.78 22.94
CA GLU A 17 -18.59 9.09 23.25
C GLU A 17 -18.82 7.98 24.27
N GLU A 18 -19.71 8.19 25.24
CA GLU A 18 -20.21 7.12 26.12
C GLU A 18 -21.04 6.09 25.34
N GLU A 19 -21.88 6.49 24.39
CA GLU A 19 -22.65 5.56 23.55
C GLU A 19 -21.74 4.72 22.64
N PHE A 20 -20.67 5.32 22.08
CA PHE A 20 -19.66 4.58 21.32
C PHE A 20 -18.88 3.61 22.21
N GLN A 21 -18.43 4.03 23.39
CA GLN A 21 -17.73 3.17 24.36
C GLN A 21 -18.64 2.07 24.92
N LEU A 22 -19.94 2.34 25.09
CA LEU A 22 -20.95 1.38 25.52
C LEU A 22 -21.25 0.37 24.42
N LYS A 23 -21.39 0.80 23.15
CA LYS A 23 -21.47 -0.10 21.99
C LYS A 23 -20.21 -0.94 21.84
N TYR A 24 -19.04 -0.36 22.07
CA TYR A 24 -17.76 -1.05 22.03
C TYR A 24 -17.63 -2.10 23.14
N ARG A 25 -18.03 -1.78 24.37
CA ARG A 25 -18.10 -2.75 25.48
C ARG A 25 -19.20 -3.81 25.29
N GLN A 26 -20.33 -3.47 24.67
CA GLN A 26 -21.37 -4.43 24.30
C GLN A 26 -20.92 -5.35 23.15
N MET A 27 -20.11 -4.84 22.21
CA MET A 27 -19.46 -5.65 21.16
C MET A 27 -18.40 -6.60 21.75
N LEU A 28 -17.67 -6.18 22.79
CA LEU A 28 -16.70 -7.02 23.50
C LEU A 28 -17.35 -7.98 24.50
N GLY A 29 -18.52 -7.65 25.04
CA GLY A 29 -19.22 -8.40 26.09
C GLY A 29 -20.29 -9.38 25.59
N SER A 30 -20.68 -9.35 24.31
CA SER A 30 -21.58 -10.35 23.74
C SER A 30 -20.78 -11.55 23.24
N SER A 31 -20.84 -12.64 23.99
CA SER A 31 -20.18 -13.91 23.72
C SER A 31 -20.80 -14.70 22.55
N LYS A 32 -21.07 -14.04 21.42
CA LYS A 32 -21.51 -14.60 20.12
C LYS A 32 -21.27 -13.56 18.99
N VAL A 33 -20.04 -13.40 18.51
CA VAL A 33 -19.73 -12.55 17.33
C VAL A 33 -18.90 -13.35 16.32
N ASP A 34 -19.55 -14.26 15.59
CA ASP A 34 -18.95 -15.01 14.46
C ASP A 34 -19.27 -14.35 13.10
N SER A 35 -19.78 -13.12 13.06
CA SER A 35 -20.16 -12.43 11.83
C SER A 35 -19.13 -11.38 11.42
N PHE A 36 -18.54 -11.53 10.23
CA PHE A 36 -17.68 -10.51 9.62
C PHE A 36 -18.43 -9.19 9.41
N VAL A 37 -17.92 -8.10 9.99
CA VAL A 37 -18.45 -6.74 9.77
C VAL A 37 -17.52 -6.03 8.78
N THR A 38 -17.94 -5.95 7.52
CA THR A 38 -17.19 -5.27 6.45
C THR A 38 -17.50 -3.78 6.40
N ARG A 39 -16.66 -3.01 5.69
CA ARG A 39 -16.84 -1.57 5.48
C ARG A 39 -18.22 -1.27 4.89
N SER A 40 -18.93 -0.32 5.50
CA SER A 40 -20.27 0.08 5.07
C SER A 40 -20.24 0.78 3.71
N CYS A 41 -21.37 0.70 2.98
CA CYS A 41 -21.57 1.40 1.71
C CYS A 41 -20.61 1.02 0.58
N ALA A 42 -19.94 -0.12 0.69
CA ALA A 42 -19.14 -0.72 -0.38
C ALA A 42 -19.55 -2.17 -0.60
N SER A 43 -19.45 -2.61 -1.85
CA SER A 43 -19.58 -4.00 -2.27
C SER A 43 -18.44 -4.84 -1.69
N SER A 44 -18.59 -6.17 -1.75
CA SER A 44 -17.60 -7.11 -1.20
C SER A 44 -16.21 -6.98 -1.84
N GLY A 45 -16.10 -6.41 -3.05
CA GLY A 45 -14.84 -6.16 -3.72
C GLY A 45 -14.08 -7.43 -4.12
N TYR A 46 -14.72 -8.60 -4.25
CA TYR A 46 -14.02 -9.89 -4.46
C TYR A 46 -12.99 -9.89 -5.61
N TRP A 47 -13.22 -9.10 -6.66
CA TRP A 47 -12.31 -8.97 -7.80
C TRP A 47 -10.94 -8.37 -7.43
N LEU A 48 -10.83 -7.62 -6.33
CA LEU A 48 -9.57 -7.03 -5.84
C LEU A 48 -8.56 -8.12 -5.46
N SER A 49 -9.02 -9.31 -5.08
CA SER A 49 -8.16 -10.45 -4.72
C SER A 49 -7.23 -10.89 -5.84
N GLY A 50 -7.54 -10.55 -7.10
CA GLY A 50 -6.72 -10.85 -8.28
C GLY A 50 -5.70 -9.77 -8.65
N LEU A 51 -5.71 -8.58 -8.03
CA LEU A 51 -4.87 -7.47 -8.49
C LEU A 51 -3.38 -7.68 -8.21
N ILE A 52 -2.99 -8.06 -7.00
CA ILE A 52 -1.58 -8.33 -6.66
C ILE A 52 -0.98 -9.48 -7.48
N PRO A 53 -1.59 -10.67 -7.60
CA PRO A 53 -1.02 -11.74 -8.43
C PRO A 53 -0.95 -11.35 -9.90
N LEU A 54 -1.93 -10.61 -10.44
CA LEU A 54 -1.90 -10.15 -11.82
C LEU A 54 -0.82 -9.08 -12.05
N ALA A 55 -0.58 -8.22 -11.08
CA ALA A 55 0.51 -7.25 -11.12
C ALA A 55 1.89 -7.94 -11.10
N LEU A 56 2.09 -8.93 -10.23
CA LEU A 56 3.34 -9.71 -10.21
C LEU A 56 3.52 -10.51 -11.49
N ALA A 57 2.46 -11.15 -12.00
CA ALA A 57 2.49 -11.95 -13.23
C ALA A 57 2.76 -11.10 -14.48
N SER A 58 2.11 -9.94 -14.62
CA SER A 58 2.38 -9.01 -15.73
C SER A 58 3.82 -8.52 -15.71
N ALA A 59 4.34 -8.16 -14.53
CA ALA A 59 5.73 -7.77 -14.39
C ALA A 59 6.72 -8.91 -14.66
N PHE A 60 6.38 -10.15 -14.24
CA PHE A 60 7.16 -11.35 -14.57
C PHE A 60 7.21 -11.58 -16.08
N CYS A 61 6.07 -11.56 -16.76
CA CYS A 61 5.98 -11.76 -18.20
C CYS A 61 6.83 -10.72 -18.94
N SER A 62 6.68 -9.44 -18.62
CA SER A 62 7.47 -8.38 -19.27
C SER A 62 8.98 -8.58 -19.09
N SER A 63 9.41 -8.95 -17.89
CA SER A 63 10.84 -9.18 -17.61
C SER A 63 11.45 -10.37 -18.38
N ARG A 64 10.64 -11.36 -18.78
CA ARG A 64 11.10 -12.52 -19.57
C ARG A 64 11.34 -12.18 -21.04
N PHE A 65 10.64 -11.18 -21.58
CA PHE A 65 10.80 -10.73 -22.96
C PHE A 65 11.93 -9.71 -23.13
N THR A 66 12.40 -9.10 -22.05
CA THR A 66 13.55 -8.19 -22.06
C THR A 66 14.87 -8.96 -21.96
N THR A 67 15.16 -9.80 -22.96
CA THR A 67 16.33 -10.73 -23.01
C THR A 67 17.71 -10.06 -23.08
N TYR A 68 17.82 -8.75 -22.86
CA TYR A 68 19.04 -7.94 -23.12
C TYR A 68 19.36 -6.94 -22.00
N GLN A 69 19.12 -7.28 -20.74
CA GLN A 69 19.61 -6.46 -19.61
C GLN A 69 20.42 -7.32 -18.63
N THR A 70 21.73 -7.35 -18.82
CA THR A 70 22.73 -7.96 -17.93
C THR A 70 22.84 -7.30 -16.55
N GLN A 71 21.90 -6.43 -16.18
CA GLN A 71 21.94 -5.62 -14.96
C GLN A 71 20.85 -5.95 -13.95
N CYS A 72 19.82 -6.72 -14.31
CA CYS A 72 18.79 -7.17 -13.38
C CYS A 72 18.61 -8.68 -13.55
N ASP A 73 19.37 -9.47 -12.79
CA ASP A 73 19.08 -10.89 -12.66
C ASP A 73 17.73 -11.00 -11.96
N LEU A 74 16.73 -11.54 -12.67
CA LEU A 74 15.43 -11.78 -12.08
C LEU A 74 15.65 -12.74 -10.90
N PRO A 75 15.45 -12.31 -9.64
CA PRO A 75 15.77 -13.17 -8.53
C PRO A 75 14.89 -14.41 -8.66
N GLN A 76 15.45 -15.61 -8.52
CA GLN A 76 14.66 -16.86 -8.48
C GLN A 76 13.49 -16.75 -7.46
N ASN A 77 13.71 -15.94 -6.41
CA ASN A 77 12.74 -15.57 -5.39
C ASN A 77 11.50 -14.85 -5.97
N TYR A 78 11.61 -14.08 -7.05
CA TYR A 78 10.49 -13.37 -7.68
C TYR A 78 9.46 -14.34 -8.32
N ASN A 79 9.94 -15.44 -8.92
CA ASN A 79 9.07 -16.50 -9.47
C ASN A 79 8.27 -17.16 -8.35
N ILE A 80 8.95 -17.47 -7.24
CA ILE A 80 8.33 -18.03 -6.05
C ILE A 80 7.24 -17.08 -5.52
N LEU A 81 7.55 -15.80 -5.33
CA LEU A 81 6.59 -14.80 -4.85
C LEU A 81 5.37 -14.67 -5.77
N THR A 82 5.56 -14.69 -7.08
CA THR A 82 4.47 -14.65 -8.07
C THR A 82 3.55 -15.85 -7.94
N ILE A 83 4.10 -17.07 -7.81
CA ILE A 83 3.32 -18.30 -7.65
C ILE A 83 2.60 -18.31 -6.30
N LEU A 84 3.25 -17.85 -5.22
CA LEU A 84 2.62 -17.73 -3.91
C LEU A 84 1.44 -16.75 -3.94
N ALA A 85 1.57 -15.63 -4.66
CA ALA A 85 0.47 -14.67 -4.84
C ALA A 85 -0.73 -15.31 -5.56
N ILE A 86 -0.49 -16.07 -6.62
CA ILE A 86 -1.55 -16.84 -7.33
C ILE A 86 -2.20 -17.84 -6.37
N GLY A 87 -1.41 -18.48 -5.52
CA GLY A 87 -1.88 -19.37 -4.47
C GLY A 87 -2.82 -18.74 -3.46
N MET A 88 -2.44 -17.57 -2.96
CA MET A 88 -3.29 -16.80 -2.03
C MET A 88 -4.56 -16.29 -2.70
N PHE A 89 -4.52 -15.99 -4.00
CA PHE A 89 -5.73 -15.69 -4.77
C PHE A 89 -6.66 -16.90 -4.87
N LEU A 90 -6.16 -18.09 -5.21
CA LEU A 90 -6.95 -19.32 -5.18
C LEU A 90 -7.55 -19.58 -3.80
N ALA A 91 -6.78 -19.36 -2.74
CA ALA A 91 -7.27 -19.47 -1.36
C ALA A 91 -8.39 -18.46 -1.04
N SER A 92 -8.31 -17.25 -1.60
CA SER A 92 -9.35 -16.22 -1.45
C SER A 92 -10.64 -16.63 -2.16
N LEU A 93 -10.53 -17.15 -3.38
CA LEU A 93 -11.68 -17.67 -4.13
C LEU A 93 -12.36 -18.83 -3.39
N SER A 94 -11.56 -19.79 -2.89
CA SER A 94 -12.08 -20.88 -2.03
C SER A 94 -12.82 -20.34 -0.81
N PHE A 95 -12.29 -19.31 -0.15
CA PHE A 95 -12.93 -18.68 1.00
C PHE A 95 -14.24 -17.95 0.63
N PHE A 96 -14.30 -17.26 -0.52
CA PHE A 96 -15.54 -16.62 -0.97
C PHE A 96 -16.64 -17.65 -1.28
N ILE A 97 -16.28 -18.76 -1.93
CA ILE A 97 -17.21 -19.87 -2.18
C ILE A 97 -17.68 -20.47 -0.85
N TYR A 98 -16.77 -20.65 0.12
CA TYR A 98 -17.09 -21.11 1.48
C TYR A 98 -18.15 -20.22 2.14
N LEU A 99 -18.02 -18.89 2.03
CA LEU A 99 -18.98 -17.93 2.60
C LEU A 99 -20.34 -17.96 1.87
N SER A 100 -20.35 -18.15 0.55
CA SER A 100 -21.57 -18.19 -0.24
C SER A 100 -22.38 -19.48 -0.04
N LYS A 101 -21.72 -20.62 0.23
CA LYS A 101 -22.36 -21.94 0.36
C LYS A 101 -22.59 -22.30 1.82
N LYS A 102 -23.57 -21.65 2.45
CA LYS A 102 -23.92 -21.89 3.87
C LYS A 102 -24.38 -23.33 4.13
N ASP A 103 -25.13 -23.93 3.21
CA ASP A 103 -25.76 -25.25 3.38
C ASP A 103 -24.86 -26.45 3.05
N TRP A 104 -23.61 -26.22 2.65
CA TRP A 104 -22.67 -27.31 2.37
C TRP A 104 -22.23 -28.03 3.63
N ASP A 105 -22.12 -29.36 3.53
CA ASP A 105 -21.56 -30.21 4.56
C ASP A 105 -20.14 -29.77 4.93
N ARG A 106 -19.81 -29.96 6.21
CA ARG A 106 -18.51 -29.58 6.78
C ARG A 106 -17.34 -30.21 6.02
N SER A 107 -17.49 -31.45 5.55
CA SER A 107 -16.44 -32.16 4.80
C SER A 107 -16.11 -31.47 3.48
N TRP A 108 -17.12 -31.06 2.70
CA TRP A 108 -16.93 -30.33 1.45
C TRP A 108 -16.28 -28.97 1.65
N LYS A 109 -16.65 -28.28 2.73
CA LYS A 109 -16.03 -27.01 3.12
C LYS A 109 -14.55 -27.15 3.46
N ILE A 110 -14.16 -28.22 4.17
CA ILE A 110 -12.75 -28.50 4.49
C ILE A 110 -11.96 -28.85 3.23
N ILE A 111 -12.53 -29.67 2.34
CA ILE A 111 -11.88 -29.99 1.06
C ILE A 111 -11.62 -28.70 0.26
N LEU A 112 -12.62 -27.83 0.16
CA LEU A 112 -12.52 -26.57 -0.58
C LEU A 112 -11.40 -25.65 -0.08
N THR A 113 -11.18 -25.56 1.23
CA THR A 113 -10.13 -24.71 1.82
C THR A 113 -8.73 -25.27 1.64
N LEU A 114 -8.60 -26.59 1.40
CA LEU A 114 -7.32 -27.27 1.18
C LEU A 114 -6.89 -27.34 -0.28
N ILE A 115 -7.80 -27.24 -1.26
CA ILE A 115 -7.51 -27.25 -2.72
C ILE A 115 -6.37 -26.31 -3.16
N PRO A 116 -6.22 -25.08 -2.63
CA PRO A 116 -5.13 -24.19 -3.07
C PRO A 116 -3.73 -24.76 -2.83
N ILE A 117 -3.53 -25.62 -1.83
CA ILE A 117 -2.22 -26.17 -1.44
C ILE A 117 -1.63 -27.09 -2.53
N PRO A 118 -2.31 -28.16 -2.99
CA PRO A 118 -1.77 -29.00 -4.06
C PRO A 118 -1.59 -28.24 -5.38
N LEU A 119 -2.50 -27.32 -5.73
CA LEU A 119 -2.38 -26.52 -6.96
C LEU A 119 -1.11 -25.66 -6.95
N THR A 120 -0.86 -24.95 -5.85
CA THR A 120 0.36 -24.14 -5.70
C THR A 120 1.62 -24.97 -5.62
N THR A 121 1.58 -26.12 -4.93
CA THR A 121 2.68 -27.08 -4.87
C THR A 121 3.08 -27.52 -6.28
N PHE A 122 2.09 -27.86 -7.12
CA PHE A 122 2.31 -28.23 -8.51
C PHE A 122 2.96 -27.08 -9.29
N MET A 123 2.44 -25.86 -9.17
CA MET A 123 3.02 -24.69 -9.85
C MET A 123 4.48 -24.44 -9.43
N ILE A 124 4.81 -24.49 -8.13
CA ILE A 124 6.18 -24.32 -7.64
C ILE A 124 7.08 -25.43 -8.20
N LYS A 125 6.62 -26.68 -8.13
CA LYS A 125 7.39 -27.85 -8.60
C LYS A 125 7.76 -27.75 -10.07
N PHE A 126 6.82 -27.37 -10.93
CA PHE A 126 7.03 -27.39 -12.39
C PHE A 126 7.62 -26.10 -12.94
N ILE A 127 7.36 -24.94 -12.31
CA ILE A 127 7.89 -23.66 -12.78
C ILE A 127 9.29 -23.37 -12.19
N VAL A 128 9.49 -23.64 -10.89
CA VAL A 128 10.75 -23.35 -10.18
C VAL A 128 11.69 -24.56 -10.18
N LEU A 129 11.20 -25.75 -10.57
CA LEU A 129 11.97 -27.00 -10.68
C LEU A 129 12.60 -27.46 -9.35
N THR A 130 11.96 -27.14 -8.21
CA THR A 130 12.43 -27.55 -6.87
C THR A 130 12.05 -29.01 -6.54
N SER A 131 12.52 -29.53 -5.40
CA SER A 131 12.03 -30.83 -4.91
C SER A 131 10.57 -30.75 -4.43
N TRP A 132 9.87 -31.89 -4.47
CA TRP A 132 8.47 -31.98 -4.03
C TRP A 132 8.27 -31.57 -2.57
N LEU A 133 9.19 -31.99 -1.68
CA LEU A 133 9.11 -31.67 -0.26
C LEU A 133 9.20 -30.16 -0.02
N HIS A 134 10.12 -29.47 -0.70
CA HIS A 134 10.27 -28.02 -0.56
C HIS A 134 9.08 -27.26 -1.15
N ALA A 135 8.55 -27.71 -2.29
CA ALA A 135 7.38 -27.11 -2.91
C ALA A 135 6.14 -27.24 -2.01
N TRP A 136 5.93 -28.41 -1.42
CA TRP A 136 4.80 -28.70 -0.55
C TRP A 136 4.89 -27.98 0.79
N SER A 137 6.08 -27.92 1.41
CA SER A 137 6.25 -27.21 2.68
C SER A 137 6.01 -25.71 2.51
N LEU A 138 6.59 -25.11 1.45
CA LEU A 138 6.46 -23.68 1.18
C LEU A 138 5.02 -23.28 0.87
N SER A 139 4.32 -24.03 0.02
CA SER A 139 2.91 -23.76 -0.31
C SER A 139 1.99 -23.89 0.90
N THR A 140 2.17 -24.94 1.69
CA THR A 140 1.38 -25.22 2.89
C THR A 140 1.55 -24.10 3.92
N ILE A 141 2.79 -23.72 4.22
CA ILE A 141 3.09 -22.64 5.16
C ILE A 141 2.48 -21.32 4.67
N ALA A 142 2.68 -20.98 3.39
CA ALA A 142 2.19 -19.72 2.84
C ALA A 142 0.65 -19.62 2.89
N ILE A 143 -0.07 -20.65 2.47
CA ILE A 143 -1.54 -20.64 2.41
C ILE A 143 -2.16 -20.67 3.81
N ILE A 144 -1.62 -21.47 4.74
CA ILE A 144 -2.15 -21.53 6.12
C ILE A 144 -1.93 -20.19 6.83
N ILE A 145 -0.73 -19.60 6.72
CA ILE A 145 -0.44 -18.30 7.30
C ILE A 145 -1.37 -17.24 6.66
N TYR A 146 -1.51 -17.24 5.34
CA TYR A 146 -2.41 -16.31 4.64
C TYR A 146 -3.85 -16.40 5.15
N GLN A 147 -4.44 -17.60 5.19
CA GLN A 147 -5.83 -17.80 5.65
C GLN A 147 -6.00 -17.36 7.11
N GLY A 148 -5.05 -17.72 7.98
CA GLY A 148 -5.08 -17.35 9.39
C GLY A 148 -5.01 -15.82 9.60
N PHE A 149 -4.10 -15.14 8.91
CA PHE A 149 -4.00 -13.67 8.97
C PHE A 149 -5.21 -12.99 8.36
N TYR A 150 -5.72 -13.49 7.22
CA TYR A 150 -6.86 -12.91 6.54
C TYR A 150 -8.13 -12.90 7.42
N ILE A 151 -8.42 -14.02 8.08
CA ILE A 151 -9.55 -14.10 9.02
C ILE A 151 -9.31 -13.19 10.23
N LYS A 152 -8.10 -13.17 10.81
CA LYS A 152 -7.77 -12.31 11.95
C LYS A 152 -7.89 -10.82 11.63
N ILE A 153 -7.49 -10.38 10.45
CA ILE A 153 -7.61 -8.98 10.02
C ILE A 153 -9.08 -8.58 9.88
N LEU A 154 -9.91 -9.41 9.24
CA LEU A 154 -11.33 -9.13 9.07
C LEU A 154 -12.10 -9.10 10.40
N LEU A 155 -11.73 -9.93 11.37
CA LEU A 155 -12.34 -9.94 12.70
C LEU A 155 -11.78 -8.83 13.61
N GLY A 156 -10.47 -8.55 13.51
CA GLY A 156 -9.78 -7.58 14.37
C GLY A 156 -10.04 -6.12 14.00
N PHE A 157 -10.38 -5.86 12.74
CA PHE A 157 -10.63 -4.51 12.23
C PHE A 157 -12.04 -4.39 11.61
N PRO A 158 -13.11 -4.49 12.42
CA PRO A 158 -14.47 -4.38 11.93
C PRO A 158 -14.69 -3.05 11.22
N SER A 159 -15.51 -3.07 10.16
CA SER A 159 -15.87 -1.92 9.31
C SER A 159 -14.70 -1.23 8.60
N SER A 160 -13.47 -1.72 8.73
CA SER A 160 -12.28 -1.07 8.13
C SER A 160 -12.08 -1.49 6.68
N PHE A 161 -12.36 -2.75 6.34
CA PHE A 161 -12.06 -3.31 5.02
C PHE A 161 -13.29 -3.98 4.39
N THR A 162 -13.36 -3.96 3.06
CA THR A 162 -14.09 -4.98 2.30
C THR A 162 -13.29 -6.29 2.25
N PHE A 163 -13.91 -7.40 1.81
CA PHE A 163 -13.18 -8.65 1.60
C PHE A 163 -12.04 -8.47 0.59
N GLY A 164 -12.30 -7.74 -0.49
CA GLY A 164 -11.30 -7.41 -1.51
C GLY A 164 -10.13 -6.57 -1.01
N GLU A 165 -10.40 -5.49 -0.27
CA GLU A 165 -9.38 -4.60 0.28
C GLU A 165 -8.47 -5.33 1.27
N ALA A 166 -9.06 -6.19 2.12
CA ALA A 166 -8.31 -7.05 3.02
C ALA A 166 -7.43 -8.05 2.27
N CYS A 167 -7.86 -8.60 1.13
CA CYS A 167 -7.02 -9.48 0.31
C CYS A 167 -5.75 -8.76 -0.16
N ILE A 168 -5.87 -7.54 -0.69
CA ILE A 168 -4.69 -6.78 -1.16
C ILE A 168 -3.70 -6.56 -0.01
N LEU A 169 -4.21 -6.14 1.16
CA LEU A 169 -3.37 -5.90 2.34
C LEU A 169 -2.65 -7.19 2.78
N VAL A 170 -3.38 -8.28 2.99
CA VAL A 170 -2.83 -9.51 3.55
C VAL A 170 -1.93 -10.22 2.54
N GLN A 171 -2.30 -10.28 1.26
CA GLN A 171 -1.42 -10.81 0.22
C GLN A 171 -0.09 -10.03 0.19
N SER A 172 -0.14 -8.70 0.20
CA SER A 172 1.06 -7.86 0.18
C SER A 172 1.93 -8.08 1.41
N LEU A 173 1.33 -8.15 2.61
CA LEU A 173 2.05 -8.41 3.86
C LEU A 173 2.74 -9.77 3.85
N ILE A 174 2.03 -10.83 3.47
CA ILE A 174 2.61 -12.18 3.43
C ILE A 174 3.73 -12.26 2.39
N LEU A 175 3.56 -11.69 1.20
CA LEU A 175 4.61 -11.62 0.18
C LEU A 175 5.84 -10.86 0.67
N PHE A 176 5.64 -9.71 1.34
CA PHE A 176 6.73 -8.96 1.96
C PHE A 176 7.50 -9.82 2.97
N LEU A 177 6.80 -10.53 3.85
CA LEU A 177 7.43 -11.41 4.85
C LEU A 177 8.25 -12.52 4.19
N PHE A 178 7.68 -13.23 3.21
CA PHE A 178 8.42 -14.27 2.47
C PHE A 178 9.65 -13.69 1.77
N ASN A 179 9.52 -12.54 1.10
CA ASN A 179 10.63 -11.87 0.43
C ASN A 179 11.74 -11.47 1.43
N ALA A 180 11.38 -10.87 2.56
CA ALA A 180 12.32 -10.47 3.60
C ALA A 180 13.06 -11.68 4.19
N LEU A 181 12.34 -12.77 4.49
CA LEU A 181 12.90 -13.99 5.05
C LEU A 181 13.84 -14.70 4.07
N MET A 182 13.46 -14.81 2.79
CA MET A 182 14.33 -15.38 1.76
C MET A 182 15.61 -14.57 1.59
N LYS A 183 15.52 -13.24 1.51
CA LYS A 183 16.70 -12.37 1.42
C LYS A 183 17.60 -12.47 2.64
N LEU A 184 17.03 -12.53 3.84
CA LEU A 184 17.80 -12.68 5.07
C LEU A 184 18.48 -14.06 5.14
N TYR A 185 17.80 -15.12 4.70
CA TYR A 185 18.37 -16.45 4.58
C TYR A 185 19.57 -16.47 3.63
N ASP A 186 19.43 -15.87 2.44
CA ASP A 186 20.52 -15.79 1.46
C ASP A 186 21.74 -15.04 2.04
N VAL A 187 21.51 -13.92 2.74
CA VAL A 187 22.57 -13.12 3.38
C VAL A 187 23.27 -13.86 4.52
N ILE A 188 22.53 -14.58 5.37
CA ILE A 188 23.08 -15.27 6.55
C ILE A 188 23.80 -16.57 6.15
N PHE A 189 23.18 -17.40 5.30
CA PHE A 189 23.62 -18.78 5.08
C PHE A 189 24.45 -18.96 3.82
N LYS A 190 24.18 -18.23 2.74
CA LYS A 190 24.97 -18.36 1.51
C LYS A 190 26.20 -17.46 1.51
N GLY A 191 26.27 -16.50 2.43
CA GLY A 191 27.35 -15.52 2.51
C GLY A 191 27.56 -14.75 1.20
N GLU A 192 26.55 -14.76 0.31
CA GLU A 192 26.75 -14.41 -1.08
C GLU A 192 27.03 -12.92 -1.23
N THR A 193 28.12 -12.67 -1.93
CA THR A 193 28.71 -11.43 -2.42
C THR A 193 27.81 -10.67 -3.41
N MET A 194 26.48 -10.81 -3.37
CA MET A 194 25.53 -10.16 -4.27
C MET A 194 25.05 -8.78 -3.80
N ILE A 195 25.56 -8.27 -2.67
CA ILE A 195 25.37 -6.87 -2.30
C ILE A 195 26.40 -5.98 -3.04
N ILE A 196 26.33 -6.02 -4.36
CA ILE A 196 27.26 -5.31 -5.26
C ILE A 196 26.81 -3.85 -5.44
N LYS A 197 25.50 -3.60 -5.46
CA LYS A 197 24.93 -2.27 -5.77
C LYS A 197 24.43 -1.55 -4.52
N ASP A 198 24.54 -0.21 -4.54
CA ASP A 198 24.08 0.67 -3.46
C ASP A 198 22.56 0.48 -3.19
N PHE A 199 21.75 0.18 -4.20
CA PHE A 199 20.32 -0.07 -4.04
C PHE A 199 20.01 -1.32 -3.20
N ASP A 200 20.72 -2.43 -3.44
CA ASP A 200 20.45 -3.70 -2.74
C ASP A 200 20.77 -3.58 -1.24
N ARG A 201 21.81 -2.81 -0.90
CA ARG A 201 22.15 -2.44 0.50
C ARG A 201 20.99 -1.73 1.16
N LEU A 202 20.49 -0.68 0.53
CA LEU A 202 19.41 0.15 1.06
C LEU A 202 18.11 -0.64 1.17
N ASN A 203 17.79 -1.45 0.16
CA ASN A 203 16.62 -2.31 0.17
C ASN A 203 16.67 -3.29 1.34
N LEU A 204 17.81 -3.94 1.57
CA LEU A 204 17.99 -4.84 2.72
C LEU A 204 17.79 -4.11 4.06
N ILE A 205 18.37 -2.91 4.21
CA ILE A 205 18.19 -2.08 5.41
C ILE A 205 16.70 -1.77 5.64
N VAL A 206 15.99 -1.30 4.62
CA VAL A 206 14.55 -0.97 4.72
C VAL A 206 13.74 -2.22 5.07
N MET A 207 13.96 -3.34 4.38
CA MET A 207 13.23 -4.58 4.61
C MET A 207 13.44 -5.11 6.03
N THR A 208 14.66 -5.06 6.55
CA THR A 208 14.97 -5.47 7.93
C THR A 208 14.34 -4.52 8.96
N ALA A 209 14.37 -3.21 8.73
CA ALA A 209 13.71 -2.24 9.61
C ALA A 209 12.19 -2.47 9.66
N LEU A 210 11.56 -2.70 8.50
CA LEU A 210 10.14 -3.02 8.42
C LEU A 210 9.80 -4.39 9.04
N LEU A 211 10.70 -5.37 8.97
CA LEU A 211 10.51 -6.66 9.65
C LEU A 211 10.50 -6.49 11.17
N TRP A 212 11.41 -5.70 11.74
CA TRP A 212 11.39 -5.36 13.17
C TRP A 212 10.11 -4.62 13.56
N LEU A 213 9.61 -3.73 12.70
CA LEU A 213 8.34 -3.05 12.93
C LEU A 213 7.17 -4.04 12.97
N VAL A 214 7.14 -5.05 12.09
CA VAL A 214 6.13 -6.13 12.17
C VAL A 214 6.23 -6.87 13.50
N VAL A 215 7.44 -7.17 13.99
CA VAL A 215 7.64 -7.79 15.31
C VAL A 215 7.05 -6.93 16.42
N VAL A 216 7.30 -5.61 16.41
CA VAL A 216 6.72 -4.68 17.39
C VAL A 216 5.18 -4.68 17.32
N CYS A 217 4.60 -4.61 16.12
CA CYS A 217 3.14 -4.67 15.94
C CYS A 217 2.56 -5.98 16.48
N LEU A 218 3.21 -7.12 16.22
CA LEU A 218 2.76 -8.42 16.71
C LEU A 218 2.84 -8.50 18.24
N LEU A 219 3.94 -8.04 18.84
CA LEU A 219 4.08 -7.98 20.30
C LEU A 219 2.97 -7.13 20.94
N LEU A 220 2.69 -5.95 20.39
CA LEU A 220 1.60 -5.09 20.86
C LEU A 220 0.21 -5.71 20.65
N SER A 221 0.02 -6.52 19.61
CA SER A 221 -1.26 -7.20 19.35
C SER A 221 -1.53 -8.36 20.32
N VAL A 222 -0.48 -9.04 20.79
CA VAL A 222 -0.61 -10.22 21.66
C VAL A 222 -0.58 -9.83 23.14
N CYS A 223 0.26 -8.86 23.50
CA CYS A 223 0.56 -8.55 24.89
C CYS A 223 0.03 -7.16 25.27
N SER A 224 -1.17 -7.09 25.85
CA SER A 224 -1.82 -5.82 26.24
C SER A 224 -1.05 -5.03 27.31
N TRP A 225 -0.26 -5.69 28.16
CA TRP A 225 0.61 -5.00 29.14
C TRP A 225 1.65 -4.06 28.48
N LEU A 226 1.97 -4.25 27.19
CA LEU A 226 2.92 -3.42 26.44
C LEU A 226 2.29 -2.10 25.99
N HIS A 227 0.98 -1.91 26.16
CA HIS A 227 0.29 -0.66 25.83
C HIS A 227 0.58 0.48 26.80
N GLN A 228 1.31 0.20 27.90
CA GLN A 228 1.80 1.22 28.80
C GLN A 228 2.77 2.18 28.10
N ILE A 229 2.70 3.46 28.45
CA ILE A 229 3.47 4.55 27.82
C ILE A 229 4.97 4.23 27.72
N PHE A 230 5.59 3.79 28.83
CA PHE A 230 7.01 3.48 28.88
C PHE A 230 7.37 2.29 27.99
N CYS A 231 6.50 1.27 27.94
CA CYS A 231 6.72 0.09 27.10
C CYS A 231 6.64 0.43 25.61
N VAL A 232 5.63 1.20 25.18
CA VAL A 232 5.49 1.60 23.78
C VAL A 232 6.69 2.43 23.32
N TYR A 233 7.09 3.45 24.10
CA TYR A 233 8.26 4.26 23.74
C TYR A 233 9.56 3.45 23.77
N SER A 234 9.71 2.52 24.72
CA SER A 234 10.87 1.63 24.77
C SER A 234 10.93 0.72 23.54
N LEU A 235 9.81 0.17 23.08
CA LEU A 235 9.73 -0.64 21.86
C LEU A 235 10.06 0.18 20.61
N ILE A 236 9.57 1.42 20.52
CA ILE A 236 9.91 2.34 19.42
C ILE A 236 11.42 2.66 19.43
N CYS A 237 12.00 2.88 20.62
CA CYS A 237 13.44 3.09 20.75
C CYS A 237 14.23 1.84 20.35
N ALA A 238 13.81 0.66 20.80
CA ALA A 238 14.44 -0.61 20.43
C ALA A 238 14.37 -0.84 18.91
N LEU A 239 13.23 -0.52 18.28
CA LEU A 239 13.07 -0.56 16.83
C LEU A 239 14.03 0.39 16.12
N ALA A 240 14.17 1.64 16.61
CA ALA A 240 15.10 2.60 16.02
C ALA A 240 16.54 2.07 16.10
N ILE A 241 16.96 1.59 17.28
CA ILE A 241 18.29 1.02 17.51
C ILE A 241 18.52 -0.21 16.64
N SER A 242 17.56 -1.13 16.54
CA SER A 242 17.71 -2.33 15.71
C SER A 242 17.78 -2.01 14.21
N ALA A 243 17.00 -1.02 13.76
CA ALA A 243 17.00 -0.56 12.38
C ALA A 243 18.28 0.19 11.98
N THR A 244 18.92 0.93 12.89
CA THR A 244 20.05 1.81 12.57
C THR A 244 21.41 1.29 13.01
N CYS A 245 21.46 0.56 14.13
CA CYS A 245 22.70 0.25 14.87
C CYS A 245 23.02 -1.24 14.96
N LEU A 246 22.15 -2.14 14.47
CA LEU A 246 22.47 -3.56 14.41
C LEU A 246 23.20 -3.87 13.08
N PRO A 247 24.37 -4.53 13.09
CA PRO A 247 25.05 -4.91 11.87
C PRO A 247 24.24 -5.97 11.11
N LEU A 248 24.13 -5.80 9.79
CA LEU A 248 23.53 -6.80 8.91
C LEU A 248 24.67 -7.57 8.21
N ALA A 249 24.90 -8.81 8.66
CA ALA A 249 25.99 -9.65 8.18
C ALA A 249 27.33 -8.88 8.16
N ASN A 250 28.03 -8.88 7.03
CA ASN A 250 29.35 -8.25 6.88
C ASN A 250 29.28 -6.78 6.44
N MET A 251 28.12 -6.13 6.51
CA MET A 251 27.99 -4.73 6.12
C MET A 251 28.31 -3.76 7.27
N PRO A 252 28.78 -2.53 6.95
CA PRO A 252 28.81 -1.45 7.92
C PRO A 252 27.42 -1.20 8.51
N LEU A 253 27.37 -0.62 9.72
CA LEU A 253 26.12 -0.27 10.39
C LEU A 253 25.17 0.47 9.42
N PRO A 254 23.86 0.16 9.43
CA PRO A 254 22.88 0.78 8.54
C PRO A 254 22.96 2.31 8.54
N ILE A 255 23.11 2.93 9.71
CA ILE A 255 23.24 4.38 9.82
C ILE A 255 24.47 4.93 9.09
N ILE A 256 25.60 4.24 9.13
CA ILE A 256 26.83 4.63 8.43
C ILE A 256 26.64 4.45 6.93
N THR A 257 25.97 3.38 6.51
CA THR A 257 25.69 3.10 5.10
C THR A 257 24.76 4.15 4.51
N VAL A 258 23.66 4.49 5.20
CA VAL A 258 22.75 5.57 4.80
C VAL A 258 23.45 6.92 4.83
N TRP A 259 24.26 7.21 5.85
CA TRP A 259 25.04 8.45 5.92
C TRP A 259 25.95 8.61 4.69
N LYS A 260 26.79 7.59 4.41
CA LYS A 260 27.67 7.59 3.23
C LYS A 260 26.87 7.73 1.94
N PHE A 261 25.72 7.08 1.85
CA PHE A 261 24.82 7.23 0.71
C PHE A 261 24.34 8.68 0.58
N MET A 262 23.81 9.31 1.63
CA MET A 262 23.24 10.66 1.56
C MET A 262 24.25 11.71 1.06
N PHE A 263 25.49 11.64 1.53
CA PHE A 263 26.52 12.65 1.23
C PHE A 263 27.40 12.33 0.01
N LYS A 264 27.13 11.25 -0.72
CA LYS A 264 27.90 10.86 -1.92
C LYS A 264 27.59 11.73 -3.15
N ASP A 265 26.40 12.33 -3.22
CA ASP A 265 25.90 13.06 -4.40
C ASP A 265 25.21 14.36 -3.97
N ILE A 266 25.62 15.48 -4.55
CA ILE A 266 25.05 16.80 -4.23
C ILE A 266 23.58 16.91 -4.68
N THR A 267 23.22 16.25 -5.78
CA THR A 267 21.83 16.22 -6.28
C THR A 267 20.91 15.57 -5.26
N ARG A 268 21.40 14.52 -4.59
CA ARG A 268 20.69 13.84 -3.50
C ARG A 268 20.44 14.78 -2.33
N LEU A 269 21.41 15.62 -1.97
CA LEU A 269 21.25 16.62 -0.90
C LEU A 269 20.19 17.67 -1.27
N TYR A 270 20.18 18.17 -2.51
CA TYR A 270 19.14 19.10 -2.98
C TYR A 270 17.74 18.48 -2.95
N VAL A 271 17.60 17.24 -3.43
CA VAL A 271 16.31 16.52 -3.37
C VAL A 271 15.88 16.26 -1.93
N THR A 272 16.82 15.94 -1.03
CA THR A 272 16.53 15.77 0.40
C THR A 272 16.06 17.05 1.06
N PHE A 273 16.72 18.17 0.78
CA PHE A 273 16.30 19.49 1.25
C PHE A 273 14.90 19.84 0.73
N PHE A 274 14.65 19.59 -0.55
CA PHE A 274 13.34 19.79 -1.15
C PHE A 274 12.25 18.94 -0.44
N TYR A 275 12.52 17.67 -0.14
CA TYR A 275 11.59 16.84 0.63
C TYR A 275 11.35 17.37 2.05
N ALA A 276 12.37 17.92 2.72
CA ALA A 276 12.21 18.55 4.03
C ALA A 276 11.29 19.78 3.96
N VAL A 277 11.39 20.59 2.90
CA VAL A 277 10.46 21.70 2.65
C VAL A 277 9.04 21.20 2.42
N LEU A 278 8.85 20.17 1.59
CA LEU A 278 7.52 19.59 1.33
C LEU A 278 6.89 18.97 2.59
N LEU A 279 7.70 18.31 3.43
CA LEU A 279 7.26 17.78 4.72
C LEU A 279 6.81 18.92 5.65
N SER A 280 7.56 20.03 5.66
CA SER A 280 7.19 21.22 6.44
C SER A 280 5.86 21.80 5.97
N VAL A 281 5.63 21.87 4.64
CA VAL A 281 4.34 22.28 4.07
C VAL A 281 3.21 21.33 4.48
N ALA A 282 3.43 20.01 4.46
CA ALA A 282 2.45 19.02 4.90
C ALA A 282 2.06 19.21 6.38
N VAL A 283 3.05 19.39 7.25
CA VAL A 283 2.82 19.64 8.69
C VAL A 283 2.08 20.96 8.90
N CYS A 284 2.47 22.02 8.21
CA CYS A 284 1.76 23.31 8.26
C CYS A 284 0.30 23.18 7.78
N ALA A 285 0.03 22.41 6.73
CA ALA A 285 -1.33 22.18 6.23
C ALA A 285 -2.19 21.44 7.27
N VAL A 286 -1.64 20.42 7.93
CA VAL A 286 -2.32 19.69 9.03
C VAL A 286 -2.57 20.62 10.22
N ALA A 287 -1.55 21.38 10.65
CA ALA A 287 -1.66 22.32 11.76
C ALA A 287 -2.71 23.41 11.50
N TRP A 288 -2.75 23.96 10.28
CA TRP A 288 -3.75 24.92 9.86
C TRP A 288 -5.16 24.35 9.87
N GLN A 289 -5.34 23.11 9.43
CA GLN A 289 -6.65 22.45 9.45
C GLN A 289 -7.12 22.16 10.88
N LEU A 290 -6.20 21.73 11.76
CA LEU A 290 -6.47 21.53 13.19
C LEU A 290 -6.96 22.81 13.86
N GLN A 291 -6.33 23.96 13.57
CA GLN A 291 -6.75 25.26 14.10
C GLN A 291 -8.18 25.64 13.69
N LYS A 292 -8.60 25.26 12.48
CA LYS A 292 -9.96 25.53 12.01
C LYS A 292 -11.03 24.66 12.69
N SER A 293 -10.66 23.53 13.29
CA SER A 293 -11.60 22.58 13.94
C SER A 293 -12.77 22.16 13.04
N GLN A 294 -12.54 22.13 11.72
CA GLN A 294 -13.54 21.76 10.71
C GLN A 294 -13.09 20.51 9.96
N MET A 295 -14.06 19.78 9.40
CA MET A 295 -13.78 18.67 8.51
C MET A 295 -13.12 19.19 7.22
N ALA A 296 -12.05 18.53 6.79
CA ALA A 296 -11.34 18.86 5.57
C ALA A 296 -12.24 18.58 4.36
N SER A 297 -12.36 19.55 3.47
CA SER A 297 -13.02 19.33 2.19
C SER A 297 -12.19 18.40 1.30
N THR A 298 -12.82 17.81 0.27
CA THR A 298 -12.12 16.99 -0.72
C THR A 298 -10.92 17.71 -1.31
N SER A 299 -11.05 19.00 -1.63
CA SER A 299 -9.95 19.80 -2.19
C SER A 299 -8.79 19.98 -1.21
N ILE A 300 -9.04 20.11 0.09
CA ILE A 300 -7.99 20.19 1.12
C ILE A 300 -7.24 18.86 1.20
N ARG A 301 -7.95 17.72 1.13
CA ARG A 301 -7.32 16.39 1.08
C ARG A 301 -6.42 16.19 -0.15
N LYS A 302 -6.72 16.85 -1.28
CA LYS A 302 -5.90 16.79 -2.49
C LYS A 302 -4.58 17.55 -2.40
N ILE A 303 -4.37 18.39 -1.38
CA ILE A 303 -3.04 18.97 -1.10
C ILE A 303 -1.99 17.85 -0.95
N PHE A 304 -2.32 16.78 -0.22
CA PHE A 304 -1.39 15.65 -0.04
C PHE A 304 -1.15 14.86 -1.33
N HIS A 305 -2.11 14.84 -2.26
CA HIS A 305 -1.91 14.18 -3.55
C HIS A 305 -0.92 14.98 -4.42
N ILE A 306 -1.04 16.31 -4.41
CA ILE A 306 -0.10 17.21 -5.10
C ILE A 306 1.29 17.12 -4.47
N LEU A 307 1.40 17.14 -3.13
CA LEU A 307 2.67 16.96 -2.43
C LEU A 307 3.33 15.62 -2.80
N LEU A 308 2.53 14.56 -2.92
CA LEU A 308 3.01 13.26 -3.35
C LEU A 308 3.58 13.31 -4.78
N VAL A 309 2.89 13.95 -5.73
CA VAL A 309 3.43 14.16 -7.09
C VAL A 309 4.80 14.85 -7.03
N LEU A 310 4.93 15.90 -6.21
CA LEU A 310 6.19 16.62 -6.04
C LEU A 310 7.30 15.77 -5.40
N VAL A 311 6.97 14.79 -4.56
CA VAL A 311 7.97 13.84 -4.02
C VAL A 311 8.33 12.77 -5.04
N TYR A 312 7.33 12.06 -5.57
CA TYR A 312 7.56 10.87 -6.38
C TYR A 312 8.12 11.20 -7.77
N MET A 313 7.65 12.28 -8.40
CA MET A 313 8.05 12.58 -9.77
C MET A 313 9.56 12.83 -9.91
N PRO A 314 10.19 13.77 -9.17
CA PRO A 314 11.64 13.94 -9.22
C PRO A 314 12.38 12.75 -8.59
N GLY A 315 11.76 12.06 -7.61
CA GLY A 315 12.33 10.86 -7.03
C GLY A 315 12.53 9.73 -8.05
N ILE A 316 11.50 9.41 -8.84
CA ILE A 316 11.57 8.35 -9.87
C ILE A 316 12.53 8.76 -11.00
N LEU A 317 12.49 10.03 -11.42
CA LEU A 317 13.31 10.54 -12.53
C LEU A 317 14.80 10.62 -12.18
N TYR A 318 15.15 11.16 -11.02
CA TYR A 318 16.53 11.56 -10.73
C TYR A 318 17.19 10.81 -9.57
N GLN A 319 16.43 10.35 -8.57
CA GLN A 319 16.98 9.77 -7.33
C GLN A 319 16.15 8.58 -6.83
N CYS A 320 15.92 7.58 -7.69
CA CYS A 320 15.01 6.46 -7.38
C CYS A 320 15.41 5.70 -6.11
N SER A 321 16.71 5.49 -5.87
CA SER A 321 17.17 4.81 -4.65
C SER A 321 16.91 5.62 -3.38
N LEU A 322 17.01 6.95 -3.44
CA LEU A 322 16.64 7.83 -2.32
C LEU A 322 15.14 7.76 -2.09
N LEU A 323 14.33 7.84 -3.15
CA LEU A 323 12.88 7.73 -3.06
C LEU A 323 12.47 6.39 -2.42
N TYR A 324 13.06 5.27 -2.87
CA TYR A 324 12.78 3.94 -2.34
C TYR A 324 13.10 3.84 -0.83
N LEU A 325 14.21 4.40 -0.38
CA LEU A 325 14.54 4.51 1.03
C LEU A 325 13.50 5.37 1.77
N ALA A 326 13.19 6.56 1.23
CA ALA A 326 12.28 7.52 1.83
C ALA A 326 10.84 6.98 1.99
N ILE A 327 10.31 6.26 0.99
CA ILE A 327 8.97 5.66 1.09
C ILE A 327 8.92 4.53 2.14
N GLY A 328 10.00 3.76 2.30
CA GLY A 328 10.12 2.75 3.36
C GLY A 328 10.12 3.37 4.76
N VAL A 329 10.89 4.45 4.94
CA VAL A 329 10.91 5.23 6.18
C VAL A 329 9.55 5.89 6.44
N ALA A 330 8.94 6.50 5.42
CA ALA A 330 7.63 7.13 5.54
C ALA A 330 6.55 6.11 5.93
N PHE A 331 6.55 4.92 5.32
CA PHE A 331 5.64 3.85 5.67
C PHE A 331 5.82 3.41 7.13
N ALA A 332 7.07 3.21 7.58
CA ALA A 332 7.37 2.87 8.97
C ALA A 332 6.86 3.95 9.95
N LEU A 333 7.11 5.23 9.64
CA LEU A 333 6.63 6.35 10.45
C LEU A 333 5.10 6.42 10.48
N MET A 334 4.42 6.18 9.37
CA MET A 334 2.95 6.14 9.33
C MET A 334 2.38 5.04 10.23
N VAL A 335 2.97 3.84 10.22
CA VAL A 335 2.58 2.77 11.14
C VAL A 335 2.85 3.16 12.60
N ILE A 336 3.99 3.76 12.93
CA ILE A 336 4.29 4.22 14.30
C ILE A 336 3.30 5.29 14.76
N ILE A 337 3.02 6.29 13.91
CA ILE A 337 2.03 7.35 14.19
C ILE A 337 0.66 6.73 14.42
N GLU A 338 0.27 5.76 13.60
CA GLU A 338 -1.00 5.05 13.73
C GLU A 338 -1.08 4.26 15.04
N LEU A 339 0.00 3.57 15.42
CA LEU A 339 0.08 2.87 16.71
C LEU A 339 -0.09 3.84 17.89
N LEU A 340 0.58 5.00 17.86
CA LEU A 340 0.44 6.03 18.90
C LEU A 340 -0.99 6.59 18.97
N ARG A 341 -1.65 6.75 17.81
CA ARG A 341 -3.05 7.21 17.71
C ARG A 341 -4.03 6.18 18.28
N VAL A 342 -3.92 4.93 17.84
CA VAL A 342 -4.81 3.82 18.21
C VAL A 342 -4.66 3.47 19.70
N LEU A 343 -3.42 3.44 20.21
CA LEU A 343 -3.14 3.16 21.62
C LEU A 343 -3.31 4.38 22.55
N ASN A 344 -3.64 5.56 22.00
CA ASN A 344 -3.79 6.80 22.75
C ASN A 344 -2.57 7.14 23.64
N VAL A 345 -1.36 7.07 23.08
CA VAL A 345 -0.14 7.31 23.87
C VAL A 345 0.16 8.81 23.97
N PRO A 346 0.18 9.43 25.16
CA PRO A 346 0.46 10.86 25.30
C PRO A 346 1.95 11.16 25.08
N PRO A 347 2.31 12.37 24.61
CA PRO A 347 1.44 13.53 24.37
C PRO A 347 0.74 13.54 23.00
N LEU A 348 1.15 12.67 22.07
CA LEU A 348 0.72 12.74 20.67
C LEU A 348 -0.64 12.09 20.40
N GLY A 349 -1.04 11.09 21.18
CA GLY A 349 -2.22 10.26 20.91
C GLY A 349 -3.51 11.05 20.71
N GLU A 350 -3.77 12.06 21.54
CA GLU A 350 -4.95 12.93 21.41
C GLU A 350 -4.86 13.86 20.21
N VAL A 351 -3.71 14.50 20.00
CA VAL A 351 -3.45 15.38 18.84
C VAL A 351 -3.66 14.60 17.54
N LEU A 352 -3.17 13.37 17.46
CA LEU A 352 -3.30 12.50 16.29
C LEU A 352 -4.74 12.05 16.07
N ARG A 353 -5.52 11.75 17.12
CA ARG A 353 -6.94 11.44 16.98
C ARG A 353 -7.74 12.63 16.45
N ASN A 354 -7.47 13.82 16.97
CA ASN A 354 -8.13 15.03 16.52
C ASN A 354 -7.76 15.36 15.07
N ALA A 355 -6.48 15.23 14.71
CA ALA A 355 -6.01 15.37 13.34
C ALA A 355 -6.71 14.38 12.41
N PHE A 356 -6.75 13.10 12.78
CA PHE A 356 -7.44 12.07 12.00
C PHE A 356 -8.93 12.39 11.82
N LYS A 357 -9.64 12.76 12.90
CA LYS A 357 -11.06 13.16 12.82
C LYS A 357 -11.27 14.28 11.80
N CYS A 358 -10.39 15.28 11.74
CA CYS A 358 -10.51 16.39 10.78
C CYS A 358 -10.30 15.98 9.31
N PHE A 359 -9.57 14.89 9.05
CA PHE A 359 -9.24 14.46 7.67
C PHE A 359 -9.98 13.20 7.22
N ALA A 360 -10.57 12.44 8.16
CA ALA A 360 -11.30 11.22 7.88
C ALA A 360 -12.39 11.43 6.82
N ASP A 361 -12.53 10.46 5.94
CA ASP A 361 -13.58 10.41 4.91
C ASP A 361 -14.47 9.18 5.07
N GLU A 362 -15.41 8.97 4.13
CA GLU A 362 -16.32 7.82 4.17
C GLU A 362 -15.63 6.45 4.09
N LYS A 363 -14.36 6.39 3.65
CA LYS A 363 -13.58 5.15 3.56
C LYS A 363 -12.92 4.83 4.91
N ASP A 364 -12.69 5.84 5.74
CA ASP A 364 -12.12 5.76 7.08
C ASP A 364 -13.19 5.44 8.16
N ALA A 365 -14.07 4.46 7.88
CA ALA A 365 -15.19 4.10 8.76
C ALA A 365 -14.79 3.24 9.98
N GLY A 366 -13.61 2.61 9.93
CA GLY A 366 -13.14 1.67 10.94
C GLY A 366 -12.11 2.25 11.90
N LEU A 367 -11.37 1.36 12.58
CA LEU A 367 -10.34 1.75 13.55
C LEU A 367 -9.11 2.37 12.87
N ILE A 368 -8.74 1.87 11.69
CA ILE A 368 -7.51 2.22 10.97
C ILE A 368 -7.74 3.44 10.07
N ALA A 369 -6.77 4.34 10.02
CA ALA A 369 -6.72 5.49 9.12
C ALA A 369 -6.31 5.08 7.70
N LEU A 370 -7.21 4.45 6.97
CA LEU A 370 -6.94 3.73 5.74
C LEU A 370 -6.57 4.64 4.55
N THR A 371 -7.25 5.76 4.39
CA THR A 371 -7.06 6.67 3.24
C THR A 371 -5.61 7.21 3.15
N PRO A 372 -4.98 7.70 4.24
CA PRO A 372 -3.57 8.06 4.23
C PRO A 372 -2.63 6.90 3.83
N PHE A 373 -2.84 5.69 4.39
CA PHE A 373 -2.02 4.52 4.03
C PHE A 373 -2.17 4.18 2.55
N CYS A 374 -3.40 4.11 2.04
CA CYS A 374 -3.66 3.79 0.64
C CYS A 374 -3.07 4.83 -0.31
N LEU A 375 -3.01 6.12 0.07
CA LEU A 375 -2.35 7.14 -0.74
C LEU A 375 -0.85 6.87 -0.91
N LEU A 376 -0.14 6.56 0.19
CA LEU A 376 1.29 6.23 0.14
C LEU A 376 1.53 4.90 -0.58
N ILE A 377 0.79 3.85 -0.18
CA ILE A 377 0.91 2.49 -0.71
C ILE A 377 0.59 2.49 -2.21
N GLY A 378 -0.49 3.14 -2.65
CA GLY A 378 -0.88 3.20 -4.06
C GLY A 378 0.21 3.73 -4.97
N CYS A 379 0.95 4.74 -4.49
CA CYS A 379 2.07 5.31 -5.24
C CYS A 379 3.37 4.51 -5.11
N SER A 380 3.56 3.80 -3.99
CA SER A 380 4.73 2.95 -3.74
C SER A 380 4.65 1.57 -4.38
N LEU A 381 3.44 1.00 -4.53
CA LEU A 381 3.23 -0.37 -5.01
C LEU A 381 3.92 -0.66 -6.36
N PRO A 382 3.83 0.22 -7.38
CA PRO A 382 4.56 0.00 -8.63
C PRO A 382 6.08 -0.16 -8.46
N LEU A 383 6.68 0.56 -7.51
CA LEU A 383 8.11 0.46 -7.19
C LEU A 383 8.43 -0.82 -6.42
N TRP A 384 7.55 -1.26 -5.51
CA TRP A 384 7.75 -2.48 -4.71
C TRP A 384 7.47 -3.78 -5.48
N LEU A 385 6.54 -3.74 -6.44
CA LEU A 385 6.17 -4.89 -7.25
C LEU A 385 7.17 -5.18 -8.37
N ARG A 386 7.95 -4.18 -8.82
CA ARG A 386 9.03 -4.40 -9.78
C ARG A 386 10.28 -4.91 -9.06
N PRO A 387 11.00 -5.92 -9.61
CA PRO A 387 12.20 -6.46 -8.98
C PRO A 387 13.38 -5.46 -8.96
N CYS A 388 13.53 -4.66 -10.01
CA CYS A 388 14.63 -3.71 -10.20
C CYS A 388 14.12 -2.32 -10.61
N PRO A 389 13.38 -1.61 -9.73
CA PRO A 389 12.68 -0.39 -10.09
C PRO A 389 13.64 0.75 -10.49
N CYS A 390 14.87 0.78 -9.97
CA CYS A 390 15.79 1.91 -10.14
C CYS A 390 16.84 1.73 -11.24
N ILE A 391 16.84 0.61 -11.99
CA ILE A 391 17.78 0.38 -13.10
C ILE A 391 17.25 0.95 -14.43
N ILE A 392 15.93 1.14 -14.52
CA ILE A 392 15.22 1.48 -15.77
C ILE A 392 15.44 2.96 -16.16
N SER A 393 15.71 3.86 -15.21
CA SER A 393 15.84 5.30 -15.44
C SER A 393 17.08 5.74 -16.26
N GLY A 394 17.88 4.82 -16.83
CA GLY A 394 19.14 5.16 -17.52
C GLY A 394 19.38 4.48 -18.87
N THR A 395 18.54 3.54 -19.30
CA THR A 395 18.73 2.83 -20.58
C THR A 395 17.71 3.34 -21.59
N GLY A 396 18.12 4.08 -22.62
CA GLY A 396 17.22 4.66 -23.63
C GLY A 396 16.61 3.66 -24.63
N THR A 397 16.19 2.48 -24.17
CA THR A 397 15.54 1.47 -25.02
C THR A 397 14.01 1.66 -25.04
N PRO A 398 13.31 1.25 -26.11
CA PRO A 398 11.84 1.40 -26.17
C PRO A 398 11.11 0.62 -25.08
N SER A 399 11.63 -0.54 -24.64
CA SER A 399 11.04 -1.37 -23.59
C SER A 399 11.21 -0.77 -22.19
N SER A 400 12.31 -0.09 -21.89
CA SER A 400 12.49 0.62 -20.62
C SER A 400 11.55 1.83 -20.49
N ASN A 401 11.15 2.44 -21.60
CA ASN A 401 10.29 3.63 -21.62
C ASN A 401 8.85 3.35 -21.17
N ILE A 402 8.23 2.26 -21.62
CA ILE A 402 6.88 1.89 -21.15
C ILE A 402 6.91 1.37 -19.71
N GLN A 403 7.99 0.68 -19.32
CA GLN A 403 8.17 0.23 -17.95
C GLN A 403 8.34 1.40 -16.98
N PHE A 404 8.97 2.49 -17.40
CA PHE A 404 9.03 3.73 -16.63
C PHE A 404 7.62 4.27 -16.30
N LEU A 405 6.69 4.25 -17.26
CA LEU A 405 5.29 4.62 -17.00
C LEU A 405 4.59 3.69 -16.00
N SER A 406 4.95 2.40 -15.99
CA SER A 406 4.43 1.48 -14.98
C SER A 406 4.85 1.89 -13.57
N LEU A 407 6.11 2.31 -13.37
CA LEU A 407 6.61 2.80 -12.07
C LEU A 407 5.89 4.07 -11.61
N MET A 408 5.47 4.89 -12.59
CA MET A 408 4.70 6.11 -12.35
C MET A 408 3.18 5.90 -12.18
N ALA A 409 2.68 4.66 -12.21
CA ALA A 409 1.24 4.39 -12.23
C ALA A 409 0.45 5.14 -11.14
N GLY A 410 0.97 5.19 -9.90
CA GLY A 410 0.30 5.94 -8.82
C GLY A 410 0.38 7.45 -8.97
N VAL A 411 1.51 7.99 -9.44
CA VAL A 411 1.65 9.43 -9.73
C VAL A 411 0.66 9.86 -10.81
N LEU A 412 0.57 9.08 -11.89
CA LEU A 412 -0.30 9.35 -13.03
C LEU A 412 -1.77 9.23 -12.65
N THR A 413 -2.18 8.12 -12.03
CA THR A 413 -3.58 7.86 -11.74
C THR A 413 -4.11 8.58 -10.51
N ILE A 414 -3.37 8.63 -9.40
CA ILE A 414 -3.83 9.27 -8.15
C ILE A 414 -3.46 10.76 -8.15
N GLY A 415 -2.19 11.03 -8.45
CA GLY A 415 -1.62 12.37 -8.39
C GLY A 415 -2.23 13.33 -9.41
N PHE A 416 -2.33 12.91 -10.68
CA PHE A 416 -2.94 13.71 -11.74
C PHE A 416 -4.40 13.35 -11.98
N GLY A 417 -4.69 12.09 -12.33
CA GLY A 417 -6.01 11.64 -12.75
C GLY A 417 -7.10 11.88 -11.70
N ASP A 418 -7.04 11.19 -10.56
CA ASP A 418 -8.05 11.23 -9.49
C ASP A 418 -8.15 12.62 -8.85
N THR A 419 -7.04 13.33 -8.73
CA THR A 419 -7.03 14.73 -8.28
C THR A 419 -7.81 15.63 -9.24
N ALA A 420 -7.60 15.51 -10.55
CA ALA A 420 -8.37 16.27 -11.54
C ALA A 420 -9.85 15.84 -11.57
N ALA A 421 -10.12 14.54 -11.52
CA ALA A 421 -11.49 14.00 -11.53
C ALA A 421 -12.32 14.52 -10.36
N SER A 422 -11.76 14.49 -9.15
CA SER A 422 -12.43 14.94 -7.94
C SER A 422 -12.58 16.47 -7.86
N VAL A 423 -11.56 17.24 -8.25
CA VAL A 423 -11.63 18.72 -8.21
C VAL A 423 -12.49 19.29 -9.33
N LEU A 424 -12.30 18.84 -10.57
CA LEU A 424 -13.06 19.34 -11.71
C LEU A 424 -14.45 18.70 -11.78
N GLY A 425 -14.61 17.43 -11.42
CA GLY A 425 -15.91 16.77 -11.35
C GLY A 425 -16.81 17.37 -10.28
N SER A 426 -16.28 17.71 -9.10
CA SER A 426 -17.09 18.37 -8.05
C SER A 426 -17.47 19.82 -8.40
N LYS A 427 -16.62 20.54 -9.15
CA LYS A 427 -16.85 21.96 -9.48
C LYS A 427 -17.65 22.16 -10.78
N TYR A 428 -17.42 21.32 -11.79
CA TYR A 428 -17.96 21.50 -13.14
C TYR A 428 -18.81 20.31 -13.63
N GLY A 429 -18.86 19.21 -12.89
CA GLY A 429 -19.59 18.02 -13.30
C GLY A 429 -21.10 18.23 -13.33
N ARG A 430 -21.73 17.90 -14.45
CA ARG A 430 -23.18 18.04 -14.67
C ARG A 430 -23.80 16.68 -14.98
N ILE A 431 -23.15 15.89 -15.84
CA ILE A 431 -23.68 14.61 -16.28
C ILE A 431 -23.11 13.51 -15.39
N LYS A 432 -23.96 12.92 -14.54
CA LYS A 432 -23.55 11.83 -13.64
C LYS A 432 -23.56 10.47 -14.36
N TRP A 433 -22.64 9.59 -13.96
CA TRP A 433 -22.69 8.19 -14.35
C TRP A 433 -23.94 7.51 -13.79
N LYS A 434 -24.47 6.52 -14.51
CA LYS A 434 -25.66 5.77 -14.08
C LYS A 434 -25.37 5.09 -12.74
N ASN A 435 -26.22 5.34 -11.75
CA ASN A 435 -26.11 4.80 -10.39
C ASN A 435 -24.86 5.25 -9.60
N GLY A 436 -24.23 6.38 -9.97
CA GLY A 436 -23.04 6.89 -9.28
C GLY A 436 -23.13 8.37 -8.89
N SER A 437 -22.28 8.77 -7.94
CA SER A 437 -22.08 10.19 -7.59
C SER A 437 -21.06 10.89 -8.51
N ARG A 438 -20.28 10.10 -9.27
CA ARG A 438 -19.22 10.57 -10.19
C ARG A 438 -19.81 11.07 -11.51
N THR A 439 -19.06 11.94 -12.18
CA THR A 439 -19.50 12.70 -13.36
C THR A 439 -18.67 12.37 -14.60
N LEU A 440 -19.28 12.39 -15.80
CA LEU A 440 -18.59 12.22 -17.07
C LEU A 440 -17.47 13.26 -17.23
N GLU A 441 -17.73 14.51 -16.84
CA GLU A 441 -16.73 15.59 -16.92
C GLU A 441 -15.54 15.32 -16.00
N GLY A 442 -15.78 14.69 -14.85
CA GLY A 442 -14.73 14.20 -13.94
C GLY A 442 -13.88 13.10 -14.57
N SER A 443 -14.50 12.12 -15.23
CA SER A 443 -13.77 11.07 -15.96
C SER A 443 -13.00 11.62 -17.16
N LEU A 444 -13.54 12.61 -17.87
CA LEU A 444 -12.81 13.30 -18.94
C LEU A 444 -11.61 14.08 -18.39
N ALA A 445 -11.80 14.78 -17.27
CA ALA A 445 -10.72 15.44 -16.54
C ALA A 445 -9.62 14.46 -16.10
N PHE A 446 -10.00 13.28 -15.61
CA PHE A 446 -9.06 12.20 -15.31
C PHE A 446 -8.19 11.85 -16.53
N ILE A 447 -8.83 11.59 -17.66
CA ILE A 447 -8.16 11.17 -18.90
C ILE A 447 -7.17 12.26 -19.35
N ILE A 448 -7.64 13.50 -19.47
CA ILE A 448 -6.82 14.63 -19.93
C ILE A 448 -5.65 14.86 -18.97
N ALA A 449 -5.90 14.92 -17.66
CA ALA A 449 -4.88 15.17 -16.67
C ALA A 449 -3.82 14.06 -16.60
N THR A 450 -4.20 12.81 -16.86
CA THR A 450 -3.26 11.69 -16.92
C THR A 450 -2.39 11.73 -18.17
N PHE A 451 -2.93 12.17 -19.31
CA PHE A 451 -2.16 12.29 -20.56
C PHE A 451 -1.14 13.43 -20.56
N ILE A 452 -1.44 14.57 -19.93
CA ILE A 452 -0.54 15.74 -19.87
C ILE A 452 0.89 15.37 -19.43
N PRO A 453 1.13 14.74 -18.26
CA PRO A 453 2.49 14.38 -17.84
C PRO A 453 3.15 13.37 -18.78
N ILE A 454 2.40 12.44 -19.38
CA ILE A 454 2.93 11.45 -20.34
C ILE A 454 3.41 12.16 -21.61
N LEU A 455 2.62 13.10 -22.14
CA LEU A 455 2.98 13.90 -23.30
C LEU A 455 4.19 14.79 -23.02
N ILE A 456 4.26 15.40 -21.83
CA ILE A 456 5.43 16.18 -21.38
C ILE A 456 6.67 15.29 -21.36
N LEU A 457 6.60 14.12 -20.71
CA LEU A 457 7.72 13.18 -20.65
C LEU A 457 8.18 12.75 -22.05
N ASN A 458 7.24 12.48 -22.96
CA ASN A 458 7.56 12.12 -24.33
C ASN A 458 8.18 13.28 -25.12
N SER A 459 7.69 14.50 -24.92
CA SER A 459 8.19 15.71 -25.61
C SER A 459 9.60 16.07 -25.18
N PHE A 460 9.93 15.93 -23.89
CA PHE A 460 11.27 16.15 -23.35
C PHE A 460 12.19 14.92 -23.49
N SER A 461 11.77 13.88 -24.22
CA SER A 461 12.55 12.65 -24.44
C SER A 461 12.97 11.91 -23.17
N PHE A 462 12.23 12.09 -22.07
CA PHE A 462 12.36 11.22 -20.89
C PHE A 462 11.80 9.83 -21.16
N ILE A 463 10.82 9.73 -22.07
CA ILE A 463 10.32 8.48 -22.62
C ILE A 463 10.17 8.65 -24.14
N THR A 464 10.29 7.56 -24.90
CA THR A 464 9.87 7.51 -26.31
C THR A 464 8.99 6.30 -26.52
N LEU A 465 7.71 6.55 -26.78
CA LEU A 465 6.70 5.50 -26.94
C LEU A 465 6.47 5.15 -28.41
N THR A 466 6.47 3.86 -28.72
CA THR A 466 6.05 3.34 -30.03
C THR A 466 4.53 3.38 -30.18
N ILE A 467 4.02 3.25 -31.41
CA ILE A 467 2.56 3.25 -31.69
C ILE A 467 1.81 2.19 -30.85
N PRO A 468 2.27 0.92 -30.74
CA PRO A 468 1.63 -0.05 -29.85
C PRO A 468 1.63 0.37 -28.39
N GLN A 469 2.71 0.98 -27.90
CA GLN A 469 2.81 1.44 -26.52
C GLN A 469 1.81 2.58 -26.23
N TRP A 470 1.62 3.51 -27.17
CA TRP A 470 0.57 4.54 -27.08
C TRP A 470 -0.82 3.94 -26.98
N PHE A 471 -1.12 2.88 -27.73
CA PHE A 471 -2.40 2.17 -27.64
C PHE A 471 -2.60 1.57 -26.24
N VAL A 472 -1.57 0.90 -25.70
CA VAL A 472 -1.62 0.29 -24.35
C VAL A 472 -1.81 1.34 -23.27
N VAL A 473 -1.06 2.45 -23.32
CA VAL A 473 -1.20 3.56 -22.39
C VAL A 473 -2.60 4.16 -22.47
N THR A 474 -3.14 4.35 -23.68
CA THR A 474 -4.50 4.87 -23.88
C THR A 474 -5.55 3.94 -23.26
N MET A 475 -5.42 2.63 -23.48
CA MET A 475 -6.29 1.63 -22.85
C MET A 475 -6.16 1.68 -21.31
N ALA A 476 -4.94 1.78 -20.77
CA ALA A 476 -4.72 1.88 -19.33
C ALA A 476 -5.37 3.13 -18.72
N VAL A 477 -5.26 4.29 -19.38
CA VAL A 477 -5.90 5.54 -18.95
C VAL A 477 -7.42 5.44 -18.99
N ILE A 478 -8.00 4.94 -20.08
CA ILE A 478 -9.46 4.80 -20.24
C ILE A 478 -10.02 3.83 -19.21
N VAL A 479 -9.40 2.64 -19.05
CA VAL A 479 -9.86 1.65 -18.06
C VAL A 479 -9.73 2.21 -16.64
N SER A 480 -8.66 2.91 -16.32
CA SER A 480 -8.50 3.54 -15.00
C SER A 480 -9.57 4.59 -14.73
N ALA A 481 -9.91 5.43 -15.72
CA ALA A 481 -10.99 6.41 -15.61
C ALA A 481 -12.37 5.75 -15.42
N LEU A 482 -12.63 4.64 -16.12
CA LEU A 482 -13.87 3.87 -15.95
C LEU A 482 -13.95 3.21 -14.57
N VAL A 483 -12.83 2.68 -14.07
CA VAL A 483 -12.75 2.12 -12.71
C VAL A 483 -12.95 3.22 -11.66
N GLU A 484 -12.34 4.40 -11.80
CA GLU A 484 -12.56 5.55 -10.90
C GLU A 484 -14.04 5.93 -10.84
N ALA A 485 -14.71 5.95 -11.99
CA ALA A 485 -16.11 6.35 -12.09
C ALA A 485 -17.09 5.37 -11.41
N HIS A 486 -16.75 4.08 -11.35
CA HIS A 486 -17.67 3.01 -10.90
C HIS A 486 -17.23 2.29 -9.63
N THR A 487 -16.01 2.49 -9.16
CA THR A 487 -15.51 1.79 -7.97
C THR A 487 -16.06 2.41 -6.69
N ASP A 488 -16.50 1.55 -5.79
CA ASP A 488 -16.87 1.86 -4.40
C ASP A 488 -15.76 1.43 -3.40
N GLN A 489 -14.66 0.91 -3.94
CA GLN A 489 -13.46 0.54 -3.19
C GLN A 489 -12.53 1.74 -3.05
N ILE A 490 -11.42 1.57 -2.35
CA ILE A 490 -10.42 2.64 -2.21
C ILE A 490 -9.67 2.82 -3.54
N ASP A 491 -10.12 3.81 -4.32
CA ASP A 491 -9.48 4.33 -5.54
C ASP A 491 -7.95 4.48 -5.43
N ASN A 492 -7.46 5.05 -4.33
CA ASN A 492 -6.03 5.21 -4.06
C ASN A 492 -5.25 3.89 -4.01
N LEU A 493 -5.91 2.75 -3.83
CA LEU A 493 -5.26 1.43 -3.88
C LEU A 493 -5.46 0.77 -5.24
N VAL A 494 -6.64 0.92 -5.82
CA VAL A 494 -7.09 0.18 -7.01
C VAL A 494 -6.52 0.78 -8.31
N LEU A 495 -6.58 2.09 -8.48
CA LEU A 495 -6.24 2.73 -9.76
C LEU A 495 -4.78 2.51 -10.18
N PRO A 496 -3.77 2.63 -9.28
CA PRO A 496 -2.38 2.36 -9.65
C PRO A 496 -2.17 0.92 -10.08
N LEU A 497 -2.80 -0.04 -9.40
CA LEU A 497 -2.65 -1.46 -9.72
C LEU A 497 -3.23 -1.78 -11.11
N ILE A 498 -4.42 -1.27 -11.43
CA ILE A 498 -5.04 -1.45 -12.75
C ILE A 498 -4.16 -0.86 -13.86
N PHE A 499 -3.72 0.38 -13.70
CA PHE A 499 -2.84 1.02 -14.68
C PHE A 499 -1.52 0.26 -14.83
N TYR A 500 -0.90 -0.12 -13.70
CA TYR A 500 0.35 -0.88 -13.68
C TYR A 500 0.20 -2.22 -14.40
N ILE A 501 -0.86 -2.99 -14.15
CA ILE A 501 -1.11 -4.30 -14.77
C ILE A 501 -1.21 -4.17 -16.29
N ILE A 502 -2.01 -3.20 -16.78
CA ILE A 502 -2.23 -3.03 -18.22
C ILE A 502 -0.93 -2.61 -18.90
N VAL A 503 -0.23 -1.60 -18.36
CA VAL A 503 1.02 -1.09 -18.94
C VAL A 503 2.13 -2.14 -18.86
N SER A 504 2.19 -2.94 -17.79
CA SER A 504 3.19 -3.99 -17.63
C SER A 504 2.92 -5.23 -18.47
N SER A 505 1.74 -5.37 -19.07
CA SER A 505 1.40 -6.56 -19.87
C SER A 505 2.09 -6.61 -21.24
N ILE A 506 2.54 -5.47 -21.77
CA ILE A 506 3.12 -5.32 -23.13
C ILE A 506 4.48 -4.59 -23.07
N GLY A 507 5.36 -5.05 -22.17
CA GLY A 507 6.72 -4.53 -22.01
C GLY A 507 7.80 -5.53 -22.36
#